data_AF-A0A3S1BRD2-F1
#
_entry.id   AF-A0A3S1BRD2-F1
#
_cell.length_a   1.000
_cell.length_b   1.000
_cell.length_c   1.000
_cell.angle_alpha   90.00
_cell.angle_beta   90.00
_cell.angle_gamma   90.00
#
_symmetry.space_group_name_H-M   'P 1'
#
loop_
_entity.id
_entity.type
_entity.pdbx_description
1 polymer ?
#
loop_
_entity_poly.entity_id
_entity_poly.type
_entity_poly.pdbx_seq_one_letter_code
_entity_poly.pdbx_strand_id
1 'polypeptide(L)'
;MTHTSAPSVLPADHPLATPSDLPYGLPDFSAVSDAQLAEAVRAGMAAQRAEVDQILGAATAPTFENTVRALELSGQLLRRSAAMFFTLVGSDGTDARQALAEELSPELAAHEDAILLDPRLAARVAAIDDGGLTGEDARLLEALRLRLSLAGA
;
A
#
# COMPACT_ATOMS: atom_id res chain seq x y z
N MET A 1 19.82 -5.48 -7.20
CA MET A 1 19.24 -4.63 -6.15
C MET A 1 18.37 -5.54 -5.30
N THR A 2 18.77 -5.85 -4.08
CA THR A 2 18.02 -6.72 -3.18
C THR A 2 16.91 -5.91 -2.54
N HIS A 3 15.68 -6.08 -2.99
CA HIS A 3 14.51 -5.60 -2.27
C HIS A 3 14.33 -6.48 -1.03
N THR A 4 14.69 -5.95 0.14
CA THR A 4 14.36 -6.58 1.42
C THR A 4 12.84 -6.54 1.56
N SER A 5 12.17 -7.67 1.34
CA SER A 5 10.74 -7.82 1.65
C SER A 5 10.56 -7.70 3.16
N ALA A 6 9.64 -6.83 3.59
CA ALA A 6 9.14 -6.82 4.96
C ALA A 6 8.52 -8.18 5.31
N PRO A 7 8.50 -8.58 6.59
CA PRO A 7 7.93 -9.87 7.00
C PRO A 7 6.47 -9.97 6.56
N SER A 8 6.19 -10.96 5.70
CA SER A 8 4.83 -11.35 5.32
C SER A 8 4.12 -11.90 6.54
N VAL A 9 3.00 -11.27 6.94
CA VAL A 9 2.09 -11.79 7.96
C VAL A 9 1.30 -13.00 7.43
N LEU A 10 1.26 -13.19 6.11
CA LEU A 10 0.67 -14.36 5.46
C LEU A 10 1.63 -15.55 5.48
N PRO A 11 1.11 -16.79 5.58
CA PRO A 11 1.86 -18.00 5.31
C PRO A 11 2.57 -17.95 3.95
N ALA A 12 3.78 -18.51 3.86
CA ALA A 12 4.60 -18.46 2.65
C ALA A 12 3.96 -19.17 1.44
N ASP A 13 3.06 -20.11 1.69
CA ASP A 13 2.27 -20.86 0.72
C ASP A 13 0.95 -20.17 0.33
N HIS A 14 0.64 -19.00 0.92
CA HIS A 14 -0.53 -18.23 0.52
C HIS A 14 -0.34 -17.69 -0.92
N PRO A 15 -1.31 -17.86 -1.84
CA PRO A 15 -1.12 -17.52 -3.26
C PRO A 15 -0.80 -16.04 -3.54
N LEU A 16 -1.20 -15.15 -2.62
CA LEU A 16 -0.93 -13.70 -2.69
C LEU A 16 0.30 -13.25 -1.89
N ALA A 17 0.97 -14.13 -1.14
CA ALA A 17 2.13 -13.77 -0.33
C ALA A 17 3.28 -13.20 -1.19
N THR A 18 3.46 -13.75 -2.39
CA THR A 18 4.45 -13.32 -3.38
C THR A 18 3.79 -12.72 -4.62
N PRO A 19 4.54 -11.99 -5.47
CA PRO A 19 4.08 -11.63 -6.81
C PRO A 19 3.70 -12.87 -7.63
N SER A 20 2.74 -12.70 -8.55
CA SER A 20 2.35 -13.78 -9.46
C SER A 20 3.42 -14.05 -10.51
N ASP A 21 3.67 -15.33 -10.78
CA ASP A 21 4.57 -15.79 -11.84
C ASP A 21 3.87 -15.92 -13.21
N LEU A 22 2.56 -15.66 -13.27
CA LEU A 22 1.82 -15.65 -14.54
C LEU A 22 2.25 -14.48 -15.44
N PRO A 23 2.06 -14.56 -16.76
CA PRO A 23 2.47 -13.51 -17.69
C PRO A 23 2.00 -12.12 -17.24
N TYR A 24 2.93 -11.16 -17.23
CA TYR A 24 2.71 -9.77 -16.78
C TYR A 24 2.31 -9.60 -15.31
N GLY A 25 2.49 -10.63 -14.48
CA GLY A 25 2.08 -10.62 -13.08
C GLY A 25 0.57 -10.76 -12.89
N LEU A 26 -0.14 -11.37 -13.85
CA LEU A 26 -1.58 -11.61 -13.79
C LEU A 26 -1.93 -12.36 -12.49
N PRO A 27 -2.86 -11.86 -11.65
CA PRO A 27 -3.32 -12.61 -10.48
C PRO A 27 -3.95 -13.95 -10.90
N ASP A 28 -3.60 -15.03 -10.20
CA ASP A 28 -4.29 -16.32 -10.39
C ASP A 28 -5.64 -16.28 -9.65
N PHE A 29 -6.67 -15.85 -10.38
CA PHE A 29 -8.03 -15.76 -9.84
C PHE A 29 -8.64 -17.11 -9.44
N SER A 30 -8.06 -18.22 -9.90
CA SER A 30 -8.54 -19.57 -9.57
C SER A 30 -7.94 -20.12 -8.27
N ALA A 31 -6.83 -19.54 -7.81
CA ALA A 31 -6.06 -20.04 -6.67
C ALA A 31 -6.48 -19.44 -5.32
N VAL A 32 -7.36 -18.43 -5.28
CA VAL A 32 -7.67 -17.68 -4.06
C VAL A 32 -9.18 -17.68 -3.78
N SER A 33 -9.56 -18.16 -2.60
CA SER A 33 -10.94 -18.04 -2.11
C SER A 33 -11.25 -16.63 -1.61
N ASP A 34 -12.55 -16.29 -1.51
CA ASP A 34 -12.99 -15.00 -0.95
C ASP A 34 -12.48 -14.76 0.49
N ALA A 35 -12.38 -15.83 1.30
CA ALA A 35 -11.85 -15.75 2.66
C ALA A 35 -10.34 -15.43 2.68
N GLN A 36 -9.56 -16.08 1.80
CA GLN A 36 -8.13 -15.81 1.63
C GLN A 36 -7.87 -14.40 1.07
N LEU A 37 -8.77 -13.88 0.23
CA LEU A 37 -8.70 -12.49 -0.23
C LEU A 37 -8.86 -11.52 0.94
N ALA A 38 -9.87 -11.71 1.78
CA ALA A 38 -10.09 -10.86 2.95
C ALA A 38 -8.91 -10.91 3.94
N GLU A 39 -8.37 -12.11 4.19
CA GLU A 39 -7.15 -12.30 4.98
C GLU A 39 -5.96 -11.53 4.39
N ALA A 40 -5.74 -11.64 3.08
CA ALA A 40 -4.64 -10.98 2.40
C ALA A 40 -4.77 -9.45 2.34
N VAL A 41 -5.99 -8.90 2.26
CA VAL A 41 -6.23 -7.46 2.37
C VAL A 41 -5.83 -6.96 3.76
N ARG A 42 -6.29 -7.62 4.83
CA ARG A 42 -5.94 -7.23 6.21
C ARG A 42 -4.47 -7.40 6.53
N ALA A 43 -3.86 -8.51 6.11
CA ALA A 43 -2.43 -8.73 6.24
C ALA A 43 -1.63 -7.66 5.46
N GLY A 44 -2.11 -7.28 4.27
CA GLY A 44 -1.54 -6.20 3.47
C GLY A 44 -1.59 -4.85 4.18
N MET A 45 -2.72 -4.50 4.81
CA MET A 45 -2.83 -3.30 5.63
C MET A 45 -1.79 -3.32 6.76
N ALA A 46 -1.78 -4.39 7.56
CA ALA A 46 -0.83 -4.54 8.67
C ALA A 46 0.65 -4.44 8.23
N ALA A 47 1.01 -5.08 7.11
CA ALA A 47 2.35 -5.02 6.55
C ALA A 47 2.72 -3.59 6.13
N GLN A 48 1.83 -2.88 5.42
CA GLN A 48 2.09 -1.50 5.02
C GLN A 48 2.19 -0.57 6.25
N ARG A 49 1.47 -0.82 7.33
CA ARG A 49 1.60 -0.06 8.60
C ARG A 49 3.01 -0.18 9.14
N ALA A 50 3.52 -1.41 9.23
CA ALA A 50 4.87 -1.66 9.71
C ALA A 50 5.94 -1.00 8.80
N GLU A 51 5.78 -1.08 7.48
CA GLU A 51 6.68 -0.43 6.52
C GLU A 51 6.67 1.10 6.67
N VAL A 52 5.48 1.70 6.79
CA VAL A 52 5.34 3.14 7.01
C VAL A 52 5.91 3.56 8.35
N ASP A 53 5.68 2.81 9.43
CA ASP A 53 6.27 3.12 10.74
C ASP A 53 7.80 3.06 10.71
N GLN A 54 8.39 2.15 9.93
CA GLN A 54 9.84 2.12 9.72
C GLN A 54 10.34 3.37 8.99
N ILE A 55 9.63 3.81 7.96
CA ILE A 55 9.93 5.05 7.22
C ILE A 55 9.88 6.25 8.17
N LEU A 56 8.83 6.35 8.98
CA LEU A 56 8.59 7.46 9.89
C LEU A 56 9.54 7.44 11.10
N GLY A 57 9.97 6.27 11.54
CA GLY A 57 10.92 6.07 12.63
C GLY A 57 12.40 6.23 12.25
N ALA A 58 12.72 6.47 10.97
CA ALA A 58 14.09 6.62 10.53
C ALA A 58 14.75 7.89 11.11
N ALA A 59 15.86 7.71 11.83
CA ALA A 59 16.63 8.80 12.46
C ALA A 59 17.43 9.66 11.46
N THR A 60 17.50 9.25 10.19
CA THR A 60 18.16 10.00 9.13
C THR A 60 17.29 11.17 8.66
N ALA A 61 17.94 12.23 8.20
CA ALA A 61 17.25 13.38 7.61
C ALA A 61 16.31 12.91 6.46
N PRO A 62 15.10 13.45 6.34
CA PRO A 62 14.18 13.08 5.27
C PRO A 62 14.78 13.36 3.89
N THR A 63 14.70 12.39 3.00
CA THR A 63 15.07 12.50 1.59
C THR A 63 13.94 11.95 0.73
N PHE A 64 13.96 12.28 -0.56
CA PHE A 64 13.05 11.68 -1.53
C PHE A 64 13.10 10.15 -1.47
N GLU A 65 14.30 9.56 -1.45
CA GLU A 65 14.51 8.11 -1.40
C GLU A 65 13.95 7.45 -0.14
N ASN A 66 14.28 7.99 1.03
CA ASN A 66 13.93 7.34 2.30
C ASN A 66 12.51 7.63 2.78
N THR A 67 11.79 8.54 2.13
CA THR A 67 10.44 8.94 2.52
C THR A 67 9.45 8.76 1.36
N VAL A 68 9.61 9.49 0.26
CA VAL A 68 8.64 9.48 -0.86
C VAL A 68 8.69 8.17 -1.62
N ARG A 69 9.88 7.79 -2.12
CA ARG A 69 10.05 6.54 -2.87
C ARG A 69 9.84 5.32 -1.99
N ALA A 70 10.28 5.37 -0.73
CA ALA A 70 10.00 4.31 0.23
C ALA A 70 8.49 4.12 0.47
N LEU A 71 7.73 5.22 0.60
CA LEU A 71 6.28 5.17 0.75
C LEU A 71 5.61 4.60 -0.51
N GLU A 72 6.05 5.01 -1.71
CA GLU A 72 5.54 4.51 -2.98
C GLU A 72 5.78 3.00 -3.18
N LEU A 73 6.89 2.50 -2.63
CA LEU A 73 7.22 1.07 -2.65
C LEU A 73 6.51 0.26 -1.57
N SER A 74 5.94 0.90 -0.54
CA SER A 74 5.20 0.22 0.52
C SER A 74 3.87 -0.38 0.04
N GLY A 75 3.34 -1.31 0.82
CA GLY A 75 1.99 -1.86 0.64
C GLY A 75 1.85 -2.75 -0.58
N GLN A 76 2.92 -3.41 -1.03
CA GLN A 76 2.86 -4.30 -2.20
C GLN A 76 1.85 -5.44 -2.01
N LEU A 77 1.79 -6.04 -0.82
CA LEU A 77 0.80 -7.07 -0.52
C LEU A 77 -0.62 -6.51 -0.61
N LEU A 78 -0.88 -5.36 0.02
CA LEU A 78 -2.18 -4.70 -0.03
C LEU A 78 -2.58 -4.35 -1.46
N ARG A 79 -1.65 -3.83 -2.26
CA ARG A 79 -1.89 -3.46 -3.66
C ARG A 79 -2.34 -4.66 -4.48
N ARG A 80 -1.67 -5.81 -4.33
CA ARG A 80 -2.04 -7.05 -5.04
C ARG A 80 -3.39 -7.58 -4.58
N SER A 81 -3.60 -7.71 -3.27
CA SER A 81 -4.84 -8.30 -2.73
C SER A 81 -6.05 -7.40 -2.99
N ALA A 82 -5.94 -6.08 -2.77
CA ALA A 82 -7.03 -5.14 -3.02
C ALA A 82 -7.36 -5.02 -4.51
N ALA A 83 -6.36 -5.00 -5.41
CA ALA A 83 -6.60 -4.97 -6.84
C ALA A 83 -7.39 -6.21 -7.31
N MET A 84 -6.98 -7.40 -6.86
CA MET A 84 -7.70 -8.65 -7.16
C MET A 84 -9.12 -8.64 -6.57
N PHE A 85 -9.26 -8.24 -5.30
CA PHE A 85 -10.54 -8.19 -4.59
C PHE A 85 -11.54 -7.26 -5.28
N PHE A 86 -11.17 -5.98 -5.52
CA PHE A 86 -12.09 -5.03 -6.14
C PHE A 86 -12.37 -5.32 -7.62
N THR A 87 -11.46 -6.01 -8.32
CA THR A 87 -11.75 -6.57 -9.65
C THR A 87 -12.89 -7.58 -9.57
N LEU A 88 -12.83 -8.53 -8.64
CA LEU A 88 -13.89 -9.54 -8.46
C LEU A 88 -15.21 -8.91 -7.99
N VAL A 89 -15.18 -7.96 -7.05
CA VAL A 89 -16.38 -7.23 -6.60
C VAL A 89 -17.07 -6.52 -7.78
N GLY A 90 -16.30 -5.89 -8.67
CA GLY A 90 -16.85 -5.13 -9.81
C GLY A 90 -17.30 -5.99 -11.00
N SER A 91 -16.67 -7.15 -11.23
CA SER A 91 -16.90 -7.98 -12.42
C SER A 91 -17.69 -9.26 -12.16
N ASP A 92 -17.61 -9.80 -10.94
CA ASP A 92 -18.25 -11.04 -10.50
C ASP A 92 -18.72 -10.89 -9.04
N GLY A 93 -19.50 -9.83 -8.79
CA GLY A 93 -19.93 -9.41 -7.45
C GLY A 93 -21.06 -10.27 -6.91
N THR A 94 -20.71 -11.40 -6.27
CA THR A 94 -21.66 -12.23 -5.50
C THR A 94 -22.06 -11.55 -4.19
N ASP A 95 -23.18 -11.98 -3.58
CA ASP A 95 -23.63 -11.45 -2.27
C ASP A 95 -22.53 -11.56 -1.20
N ALA A 96 -21.76 -12.64 -1.21
CA ALA A 96 -20.63 -12.84 -0.30
C ALA A 96 -19.51 -11.80 -0.52
N ARG A 97 -19.18 -11.50 -1.78
CA ARG A 97 -18.14 -10.51 -2.11
C ARG A 97 -18.60 -9.08 -1.83
N GLN A 98 -19.88 -8.78 -2.04
CA GLN A 98 -20.44 -7.48 -1.68
C GLN A 98 -20.45 -7.29 -0.15
N ALA A 99 -20.84 -8.31 0.61
CA ALA A 99 -20.78 -8.26 2.07
C ALA A 99 -19.34 -8.05 2.58
N LEU A 100 -18.36 -8.73 1.99
CA LEU A 100 -16.94 -8.49 2.29
C LEU A 100 -16.50 -7.06 1.91
N ALA A 101 -17.02 -6.50 0.82
CA ALA A 101 -16.68 -5.14 0.42
C ALA A 101 -17.24 -4.11 1.41
N GLU A 102 -18.46 -4.32 1.92
CA GLU A 102 -19.05 -3.49 2.98
C GLU A 102 -18.22 -3.54 4.28
N GLU A 103 -17.65 -4.70 4.60
CA GLU A 103 -16.77 -4.89 5.76
C GLU A 103 -15.39 -4.24 5.57
N LEU A 104 -14.73 -4.48 4.43
CA LEU A 104 -13.36 -4.06 4.19
C LEU A 104 -13.22 -2.60 3.77
N SER A 105 -14.22 -2.01 3.13
CA SER A 105 -14.18 -0.60 2.68
C SER A 105 -13.91 0.39 3.82
N PRO A 106 -14.61 0.36 4.97
CA PRO A 106 -14.31 1.25 6.08
C PRO A 106 -12.94 0.95 6.72
N GLU A 107 -12.49 -0.30 6.78
CA GLU A 107 -11.14 -0.65 7.25
C GLU A 107 -10.05 -0.03 6.36
N LEU A 108 -10.21 -0.12 5.05
CA LEU A 108 -9.30 0.45 4.05
C LEU A 108 -9.27 1.98 4.10
N ALA A 109 -10.43 2.62 4.29
CA ALA A 109 -10.51 4.07 4.47
C ALA A 109 -9.76 4.52 5.73
N ALA A 110 -10.03 3.86 6.87
CA ALA A 110 -9.32 4.16 8.12
C ALA A 110 -7.81 3.92 8.01
N HIS A 111 -7.41 2.90 7.24
CA HIS A 111 -6.01 2.64 6.92
C HIS A 111 -5.39 3.77 6.10
N GLU A 112 -6.04 4.23 5.04
CA GLU A 112 -5.54 5.35 4.24
C GLU A 112 -5.40 6.63 5.08
N ASP A 113 -6.42 6.95 5.89
CA ASP A 113 -6.41 8.10 6.80
C ASP A 113 -5.25 8.00 7.80
N ALA A 114 -5.01 6.81 8.36
CA ALA A 114 -3.89 6.59 9.27
C ALA A 114 -2.51 6.82 8.63
N ILE A 115 -2.37 6.75 7.30
CA ILE A 115 -1.15 7.17 6.58
C ILE A 115 -1.14 8.67 6.41
N LEU A 116 -2.16 9.19 5.72
CA LEU A 116 -2.14 10.53 5.18
C LEU A 116 -2.23 11.58 6.28
N LEU A 117 -2.92 11.27 7.39
CA LEU A 117 -3.09 12.15 8.53
C LEU A 117 -2.02 11.95 9.62
N ASP A 118 -1.01 11.10 9.39
CA ASP A 118 0.10 10.99 10.34
C ASP A 118 0.97 12.27 10.28
N PRO A 119 1.01 13.08 11.36
CA PRO A 119 1.77 14.33 11.34
C PRO A 119 3.28 14.11 11.15
N ARG A 120 3.80 12.92 11.48
CA ARG A 120 5.20 12.57 11.22
C ARG A 120 5.47 12.49 9.72
N LEU A 121 4.53 11.95 8.94
CA LEU A 121 4.67 11.88 7.48
C LEU A 121 4.67 13.29 6.87
N ALA A 122 3.70 14.12 7.25
CA ALA A 122 3.61 15.50 6.78
C ALA A 122 4.88 16.29 7.09
N ALA A 123 5.40 16.18 8.32
CA ALA A 123 6.64 16.83 8.72
C ALA A 123 7.85 16.35 7.91
N ARG A 124 7.99 15.04 7.65
CA ARG A 124 9.08 14.50 6.83
C ARG A 124 9.00 15.00 5.38
N VAL A 125 7.82 14.99 4.76
CA VAL A 125 7.62 15.42 3.37
C VAL A 125 7.84 16.93 3.21
N ALA A 126 7.43 17.73 4.19
CA ALA A 126 7.67 19.17 4.21
C ALA A 126 9.16 19.54 4.30
N ALA A 127 9.98 18.70 4.95
CA ALA A 127 11.41 18.93 5.14
C ALA A 127 12.29 18.56 3.93
N ILE A 128 11.72 17.93 2.89
CA ILE A 128 12.47 17.53 1.68
C ILE A 128 12.69 18.73 0.77
N ASP A 129 13.95 19.03 0.47
CA ASP A 129 14.34 20.00 -0.55
C ASP A 129 14.05 19.45 -1.96
N ASP A 130 13.39 20.25 -2.80
CA ASP A 130 13.04 19.89 -4.17
C ASP A 130 14.05 20.41 -5.21
N GLY A 131 15.02 21.25 -4.82
CA GLY A 131 15.93 21.93 -5.74
C GLY A 131 16.82 21.02 -6.60
N GLY A 132 16.95 19.74 -6.22
CA GLY A 132 17.70 18.72 -6.97
C GLY A 132 16.84 17.69 -7.70
N LEU A 133 15.52 17.68 -7.53
CA LEU A 133 14.63 16.70 -8.16
C LEU A 133 14.21 17.16 -9.56
N THR A 134 14.10 16.22 -10.49
CA THR A 134 13.67 16.50 -11.87
C THR A 134 12.71 15.45 -12.38
N GLY A 135 11.96 15.76 -13.44
CA GLY A 135 11.07 14.81 -14.10
C GLY A 135 10.01 14.21 -13.16
N GLU A 136 9.89 12.88 -13.19
CA GLU A 136 8.88 12.15 -12.44
C GLU A 136 9.09 12.22 -10.91
N ASP A 137 10.33 12.33 -10.43
CA ASP A 137 10.60 12.42 -8.99
C ASP A 137 10.07 13.73 -8.39
N ALA A 138 10.31 14.85 -9.09
CA ALA A 138 9.76 16.15 -8.68
C ALA A 138 8.22 16.12 -8.69
N ARG A 139 7.63 15.50 -9.71
CA ARG A 139 6.19 15.35 -9.83
C ARG A 139 5.60 14.46 -8.74
N LEU A 140 6.28 13.38 -8.36
CA LEU A 140 5.83 12.47 -7.31
C LEU A 140 5.82 13.16 -5.95
N LEU A 141 6.87 13.93 -5.62
CA LEU A 141 6.90 14.73 -4.39
C LEU A 141 5.76 15.77 -4.36
N GLU A 142 5.53 16.48 -5.46
CA GLU A 142 4.44 17.44 -5.59
C GLU A 142 3.07 16.78 -5.40
N ALA A 143 2.83 15.64 -6.05
CA ALA A 143 1.57 14.91 -5.95
C ALA A 143 1.32 14.41 -4.52
N LEU A 144 2.36 13.94 -3.82
CA LEU A 144 2.24 13.53 -2.43
C LEU A 144 1.90 14.71 -1.51
N ARG A 145 2.57 15.86 -1.69
CA ARG A 145 2.25 17.10 -0.93
C ARG A 145 0.80 17.52 -1.14
N LEU A 146 0.31 17.48 -2.38
CA LEU A 146 -1.08 17.78 -2.70
C LEU A 146 -2.05 16.81 -2.02
N ARG A 147 -1.77 15.49 -2.07
CA ARG A 147 -2.62 14.47 -1.44
C ARG A 147 -2.72 14.66 0.07
N LEU A 148 -1.60 14.94 0.75
CA LEU A 148 -1.58 15.23 2.18
C LEU A 148 -2.43 16.47 2.51
N SER A 149 -2.28 17.56 1.74
CA SER A 149 -3.07 18.77 1.93
C SER A 149 -4.57 18.56 1.70
N LEU A 150 -4.94 17.80 0.67
CA LEU A 150 -6.36 17.49 0.38
C LEU A 150 -6.98 16.53 1.41
N ALA A 151 -6.18 15.65 2.01
CA ALA A 151 -6.62 14.79 3.10
C ALA A 151 -6.82 15.56 4.42
N GLY A 152 -6.16 16.73 4.58
CA GLY A 152 -6.28 17.58 5.76
C GLY A 152 -5.11 17.48 6.74
N ALA A 153 -3.93 17.05 6.26
CA ALA A 153 -2.68 17.03 7.02
C ALA A 153 -2.06 18.44 7.20
#